data_AF-A0A951K3M9-F1
#
_entry.id   AF-A0A951K3M9-F1
#
_cell.length_a   1.000
_cell.length_b   1.000
_cell.length_c   1.000
_cell.angle_alpha   90.00
_cell.angle_beta   90.00
_cell.angle_gamma   90.00
#
_symmetry.space_group_name_H-M   'P 1'
#
loop_
_entity.id
_entity.type
_entity.pdbx_description
1 polymer ?
#
loop_
_entity_poly.entity_id
_entity_poly.type
_entity_poly.pdbx_seq_one_letter_code
_entity_poly.pdbx_strand_id
1 'polypeptide(L)' 'MEVIVDNLGRYGSGVLSTVTLTLAGWAGALVLGVVVAAMRVGPVGPLRAVAATYVQLVRNCPLAV' A
#
# COMPACT_ATOMS: atom_id res chain seq x y z
N MET A 1 -25.05 -21.99 15.24
CA MET A 1 -24.43 -20.86 15.97
C MET A 1 -23.15 -21.27 16.70
N GLU A 2 -23.02 -22.51 17.18
CA GLU A 2 -21.78 -23.05 17.81
C GLU A 2 -20.50 -22.83 16.97
N VAL A 3 -20.50 -23.23 15.70
CA VAL A 3 -19.32 -23.16 14.82
C VAL A 3 -18.66 -21.78 14.74
N ILE A 4 -19.45 -20.70 14.82
CA ILE A 4 -18.94 -19.32 14.78
C ILE A 4 -18.29 -18.95 16.12
N VAL A 5 -18.92 -19.33 17.23
CA VAL A 5 -18.43 -19.05 18.59
C VAL A 5 -17.18 -19.89 18.89
N ASP A 6 -17.11 -21.12 18.38
CA ASP A 6 -15.95 -22.02 18.52
C ASP A 6 -14.73 -21.54 17.73
N ASN A 7 -14.94 -20.76 16.67
CA ASN A 7 -13.86 -20.23 15.81
C ASN A 7 -13.69 -18.72 15.93
N LEU A 8 -14.34 -18.07 16.90
CA LEU A 8 -14.34 -16.62 17.07
C LEU A 8 -12.90 -16.07 17.18
N GLY A 9 -12.01 -16.80 17.85
CA GLY A 9 -10.59 -16.46 17.94
C GLY A 9 -9.86 -16.47 16.59
N ARG A 10 -10.15 -17.43 15.70
CA ARG A 10 -9.57 -17.47 14.35
C ARG A 10 -10.05 -16.30 13.51
N TYR A 11 -11.35 -16.00 13.54
CA TYR A 11 -11.89 -14.84 12.83
C TYR A 11 -11.27 -13.53 13.34
N GLY A 12 -11.16 -13.36 14.66
CA GLY A 12 -10.50 -12.20 15.27
C GLY A 12 -9.04 -12.05 14.84
N SER A 13 -8.29 -13.17 14.80
CA SER A 13 -6.89 -13.15 14.34
C SER A 13 -6.76 -12.76 12.86
N GLY A 14 -7.65 -13.24 11.98
CA GLY A 14 -7.64 -12.89 10.56
C GLY A 14 -7.99 -11.42 10.31
N VAL A 15 -8.94 -10.86 11.08
CA VAL A 15 -9.26 -9.43 11.05
C VAL A 15 -8.05 -8.62 11.50
N LEU A 16 -7.39 -9.01 12.58
CA LEU A 16 -6.19 -8.34 13.08
C LEU A 16 -5.05 -8.39 12.05
N SER A 17 -4.81 -9.54 11.40
CA SER A 17 -3.83 -9.66 10.32
C SER A 17 -4.15 -8.74 9.14
N THR A 18 -5.42 -8.62 8.75
CA THR A 18 -5.82 -7.72 7.66
C THR A 18 -5.58 -6.25 8.01
N VAL A 19 -5.97 -5.84 9.22
CA VAL A 19 -5.77 -4.47 9.70
C VAL A 19 -4.29 -4.13 9.79
N THR A 20 -3.47 -5.03 10.35
CA THR A 20 -2.03 -4.82 10.48
C THR A 20 -1.34 -4.71 9.11
N LEU A 21 -1.64 -5.60 8.17
CA LEU A 21 -1.12 -5.52 6.80
C LEU A 21 -1.55 -4.24 6.08
N THR A 22 -2.81 -3.84 6.24
CA THR A 22 -3.35 -2.62 5.63
C THR A 22 -2.63 -1.39 6.16
N LEU A 23 -2.49 -1.27 7.48
CA LEU A 23 -1.82 -0.13 8.11
C LEU A 23 -0.33 -0.09 7.77
N ALA A 24 0.35 -1.23 7.79
CA ALA A 24 1.76 -1.31 7.42
C ALA A 24 1.98 -0.94 5.95
N GLY A 25 1.17 -1.49 5.05
CA GLY A 25 1.21 -1.19 3.62
C GLY A 25 0.88 0.28 3.33
N TRP A 26 -0.15 0.83 3.98
CA TRP A 26 -0.52 2.23 3.87
C TRP A 26 0.59 3.16 4.35
N ALA A 27 1.19 2.88 5.51
CA ALA A 27 2.28 3.71 6.05
C ALA A 27 3.49 3.73 5.11
N GLY A 28 3.89 2.57 4.57
CA GLY A 28 4.97 2.48 3.59
C GLY A 28 4.63 3.22 2.29
N ALA A 29 3.41 3.04 1.77
CA ALA A 29 2.94 3.71 0.57
C ALA A 29 2.85 5.23 0.74
N LEU A 30 2.49 5.72 1.93
CA LEU A 30 2.44 7.15 2.24
C LEU A 30 3.83 7.77 2.17
N VAL A 31 4.82 7.17 2.85
CA VAL A 31 6.21 7.67 2.85
C VAL A 31 6.75 7.70 1.42
N LEU A 32 6.60 6.61 0.68
CA LEU A 32 7.06 6.54 -0.70
C LEU A 32 6.31 7.55 -1.60
N GLY A 33 5.01 7.70 -1.42
CA GLY A 33 4.19 8.68 -2.14
C GLY A 33 4.66 10.11 -1.93
N VAL A 34 5.02 10.48 -0.69
CA VAL A 34 5.59 11.80 -0.37
C VAL A 34 6.91 12.03 -1.09
N VAL A 35 7.82 11.04 -1.08
CA VAL A 35 9.11 11.14 -1.77
C VAL A 35 8.90 11.32 -3.28
N VAL A 36 8.04 10.51 -3.90
CA VAL A 36 7.72 10.61 -5.33
C VAL A 36 7.06 11.95 -5.67
N ALA A 37 6.17 12.46 -4.82
CA ALA A 37 5.56 13.76 -5.00
C ALA A 37 6.60 14.89 -4.95
N ALA A 38 7.54 14.85 -3.99
CA ALA A 38 8.63 15.81 -3.91
C ALA A 38 9.52 15.78 -5.16
N MET A 39 9.90 14.60 -5.65
CA MET A 39 10.65 14.43 -6.91
C MET A 39 9.92 15.03 -8.12
N ARG A 40 8.58 14.98 -8.13
CA ARG A 40 7.76 15.48 -9.24
C ARG A 40 7.63 17.01 -9.27
N VAL A 41 7.64 17.68 -8.12
CA VAL A 41 7.44 19.14 -8.00
C VAL A 41 8.75 19.93 -8.22
N GLY A 42 9.90 19.34 -7.91
CA GLY A 42 11.21 20.01 -8.02
C GLY A 42 11.63 20.34 -9.46
N PRO A 43 12.61 21.26 -9.65
CA PRO A 43 13.06 21.71 -10.97
C PRO A 43 13.96 20.68 -11.70
N VAL A 44 14.36 19.60 -11.05
CA VAL A 44 15.35 18.65 -11.57
C VAL A 44 14.69 17.68 -12.57
N GLY A 45 14.97 17.88 -13.86
CA GLY A 45 14.37 17.11 -14.96
C GLY A 45 14.43 15.58 -14.80
N PRO A 46 15.61 14.98 -14.51
CA PRO A 46 15.73 13.54 -14.30
C PRO A 46 14.85 12.98 -13.17
N LEU A 47 14.74 13.70 -12.03
CA LEU A 47 13.91 13.25 -10.90
C LEU A 47 12.42 13.21 -11.27
N ARG A 48 11.97 14.19 -12.07
CA ARG A 48 10.59 14.22 -12.58
C ARG A 48 10.30 13.04 -13.51
N ALA A 49 11.26 12.66 -14.35
CA ALA A 49 11.14 11.50 -15.22
C ALA A 49 11.01 10.20 -14.40
N VAL A 50 11.87 10.00 -13.39
CA VAL A 50 11.79 8.85 -12.48
C VAL A 50 10.43 8.78 -11.79
N ALA A 51 9.95 9.90 -11.24
CA ALA A 51 8.64 9.96 -10.60
C ALA A 51 7.50 9.61 -11.57
N ALA A 52 7.57 10.09 -12.82
CA ALA A 52 6.58 9.77 -13.85
C ALA A 52 6.61 8.27 -14.21
N THR A 53 7.78 7.69 -14.42
CA THR A 53 7.93 6.25 -14.74
C THR A 53 7.39 5.38 -13.62
N TYR A 54 7.73 5.68 -12.37
CA TYR A 54 7.20 4.95 -11.21
C TYR A 54 5.67 4.95 -11.19
N VAL A 55 5.05 6.13 -11.33
CA VAL A 55 3.58 6.26 -11.29
C VAL A 55 2.92 5.55 -12.47
N GLN A 56 3.49 5.66 -13.67
CA GLN A 56 2.97 4.99 -14.88
C GLN A 56 3.03 3.47 -14.76
N LEU A 57 4.10 2.90 -14.22
CA LEU A 57 4.19 1.45 -14.04
C LEU A 57 3.23 0.98 -12.94
N VAL A 58 3.32 1.57 -11.75
CA VAL A 58 2.57 1.07 -10.58
C VAL A 58 1.06 1.27 -10.70
N ARG A 59 0.59 2.32 -11.38
CA ARG A 59 -0.85 2.56 -11.56
C ARG A 59 -1.47 1.84 -12.76
N ASN A 60 -0.66 1.41 -13.73
CA ASN A 60 -1.16 0.70 -14.92
C ASN A 60 -0.89 -0.80 -14.90
N CYS A 61 -0.02 -1.30 -14.01
CA CYS A 61 0.17 -2.73 -13.77
C CYS A 61 -0.80 -3.22 -12.69
N PRO A 62 -1.76 -4.12 -13.01
CA PRO A 62 -2.66 -4.66 -12.01
C PRO A 62 -1.89 -5.46 -10.96
N LEU A 63 -2.23 -5.27 -9.69
CA LEU A 63 -1.72 -6.10 -8.62
C LEU A 63 -2.33 -7.50 -8.80
N ALA A 64 -1.47 -8.51 -8.97
CA ALA A 64 -1.93 -9.89 -8.96
C ALA A 64 -2.43 -10.23 -7.55
N VAL A 65 -3.70 -10.59 -7.45
CA VAL A 65 -4.31 -11.23 -6.28
C VAL A 65 -4.30 -12.72 -6.50
#